data_AF-A0A2I0SZ07-F1
#
_entry.id   AF-A0A2I0SZ07-F1
#
_cell.length_a   1.000
_cell.length_b   1.000
_cell.length_c   1.000
_cell.angle_alpha   90.00
_cell.angle_beta   90.00
_cell.angle_gamma   90.00
#
_symmetry.space_group_name_H-M   'P 1'
#
loop_
_entity.id
_entity.type
_entity.pdbx_description
1 polymer ?
#
loop_
_entity_poly.entity_id
_entity_poly.type
_entity_poly.pdbx_seq_one_letter_code
_entity_poly.pdbx_strand_id
1 'polypeptide(L)'
;MEIERKKLPKETLEQQKRICEMAAYFTHSNLQPVHMILVLRTALNLFFKLKNFKTAATFARRLLELGPKPEVAQQTRKILSACEKNPTDTYQLNYDMHNPFDICAASYRPIYRGKPVEKCPLSGACYCPEFHGQICRVTTVRVS
;
A
#
# COMPACT_ATOMS: atom_id res chain seq x y z
N MET A 1 -1.12 1.33 10.21
CA MET A 1 -0.43 0.60 9.13
C MET A 1 1.00 1.07 8.91
N GLU A 2 1.27 2.30 8.44
CA GLU A 2 2.63 2.74 8.11
C GLU A 2 3.62 2.67 9.29
N ILE A 3 3.15 2.94 10.51
CA ILE A 3 3.94 2.78 11.74
C ILE A 3 4.36 1.31 11.93
N GLU A 4 3.44 0.36 11.73
CA GLU A 4 3.71 -1.07 11.86
C GLU A 4 4.65 -1.56 10.74
N ARG A 5 4.50 -1.07 9.51
CA ARG A 5 5.44 -1.38 8.41
C ARG A 5 6.88 -1.02 8.77
N LYS A 6 7.10 0.11 9.47
CA LYS A 6 8.43 0.56 9.90
C LYS A 6 9.03 -0.30 11.04
N LYS A 7 8.19 -0.98 11.82
CA LYS A 7 8.63 -1.88 12.90
C LYS A 7 9.02 -3.26 12.40
N LEU A 8 8.54 -3.67 11.22
CA LEU A 8 8.84 -4.99 10.67
C LEU A 8 10.34 -5.13 10.33
N PRO A 9 10.92 -6.31 10.61
CA PRO A 9 12.26 -6.65 10.15
C PRO A 9 12.31 -6.67 8.61
N LYS A 10 13.51 -6.55 8.03
CA LYS A 10 13.72 -6.45 6.57
C LYS A 10 14.86 -7.36 6.09
N GLU A 11 15.17 -8.38 6.86
CA GLU A 11 16.32 -9.27 6.67
C GLU A 11 16.02 -10.33 5.62
N THR A 12 14.82 -10.92 5.67
CA THR A 12 14.42 -11.96 4.73
C THR A 12 13.64 -11.38 3.54
N LEU A 13 13.66 -12.10 2.42
CA LEU A 13 12.88 -11.72 1.24
C LEU A 13 11.38 -11.64 1.57
N GLU A 14 10.85 -12.57 2.35
CA GLU A 14 9.43 -12.60 2.71
C GLU A 14 9.02 -11.37 3.55
N GLN A 15 9.90 -10.95 4.46
CA GLN A 15 9.72 -9.71 5.21
C GLN A 15 9.74 -8.47 4.30
N GLN A 16 10.64 -8.43 3.32
CA GLN A 16 10.70 -7.33 2.34
C GLN A 16 9.44 -7.29 1.45
N LYS A 17 8.94 -8.46 1.03
CA LYS A 17 7.65 -8.57 0.31
C LYS A 17 6.51 -8.00 1.15
N ARG A 18 6.42 -8.41 2.43
CA ARG A 18 5.40 -7.91 3.36
C ARG A 18 5.46 -6.39 3.55
N ILE A 19 6.67 -5.82 3.64
CA ILE A 19 6.88 -4.38 3.70
C ILE A 19 6.37 -3.68 2.44
N CYS A 20 6.65 -4.25 1.26
CA CYS A 20 6.18 -3.71 -0.02
C CYS A 20 4.65 -3.79 -0.12
N GLU A 21 4.05 -4.91 0.24
CA GLU A 21 2.59 -5.09 0.29
C GLU A 21 1.92 -4.01 1.15
N MET A 22 2.39 -3.82 2.39
CA MET A 22 1.82 -2.79 3.28
C MET A 22 1.98 -1.38 2.70
N ALA A 23 3.13 -1.08 2.08
CA ALA A 23 3.32 0.21 1.40
C ALA A 23 2.33 0.37 0.23
N ALA A 24 2.10 -0.67 -0.56
CA ALA A 24 1.16 -0.67 -1.68
C ALA A 24 -0.29 -0.50 -1.21
N TYR A 25 -0.72 -1.18 -0.15
CA TYR A 25 -2.05 -0.98 0.43
C TYR A 25 -2.25 0.47 0.87
N PHE A 26 -1.21 1.09 1.44
CA PHE A 26 -1.32 2.48 1.87
C PHE A 26 -1.53 3.44 0.69
N THR A 27 -1.08 3.10 -0.52
CA THR A 27 -1.35 3.89 -1.75
C THR A 27 -2.83 3.91 -2.20
N HIS A 28 -3.69 3.12 -1.54
CA HIS A 28 -5.14 3.08 -1.76
C HIS A 28 -5.93 3.80 -0.67
N SER A 29 -5.25 4.38 0.33
CA SER A 29 -5.91 5.23 1.32
C SER A 29 -6.32 6.56 0.69
N ASN A 30 -7.53 7.03 0.99
CA ASN A 30 -8.03 8.32 0.51
C ASN A 30 -7.46 9.46 1.37
N LEU A 31 -6.24 9.88 1.07
CA LEU A 31 -5.57 10.99 1.74
C LEU A 31 -5.54 12.24 0.85
N GLN A 32 -5.26 13.40 1.45
CA GLN A 32 -4.98 14.62 0.68
C GLN A 32 -3.76 14.42 -0.26
N PRO A 33 -3.72 15.09 -1.43
CA PRO A 33 -2.67 14.90 -2.43
C PRO A 33 -1.24 15.01 -1.89
N VAL A 34 -0.99 15.96 -0.97
CA VAL A 34 0.33 16.15 -0.34
C VAL A 34 0.82 14.89 0.40
N HIS A 35 -0.09 14.17 1.06
CA HIS A 35 0.23 12.92 1.76
C HIS A 35 0.32 11.75 0.78
N MET A 36 -0.54 11.71 -0.23
CA MET A 36 -0.49 10.68 -1.27
C MET A 36 0.84 10.67 -2.02
N ILE A 37 1.41 11.84 -2.30
CA ILE A 37 2.75 11.96 -2.89
C ILE A 37 3.81 11.27 -2.01
N LEU A 38 3.76 11.46 -0.69
CA LEU A 38 4.72 10.85 0.25
C LEU A 38 4.58 9.32 0.29
N VAL A 39 3.34 8.83 0.30
CA VAL A 39 3.05 7.40 0.32
C VAL A 39 3.48 6.73 -0.98
N LEU A 40 3.11 7.30 -2.14
CA LEU A 40 3.52 6.80 -3.46
C LEU A 40 5.03 6.84 -3.64
N ARG A 41 5.72 7.88 -3.13
CA ARG A 41 7.18 7.96 -3.18
C ARG A 41 7.83 6.84 -2.38
N THR A 42 7.25 6.51 -1.23
CA THR A 42 7.72 5.42 -0.37
C THR A 42 7.52 4.07 -1.06
N ALA A 43 6.32 3.82 -1.60
CA ALA A 43 6.01 2.61 -2.34
C ALA A 43 6.91 2.45 -3.57
N LEU A 44 7.11 3.50 -4.37
CA LEU A 44 7.99 3.51 -5.53
C LEU A 44 9.41 3.04 -5.17
N ASN A 45 10.01 3.61 -4.12
CA ASN A 45 11.36 3.26 -3.71
C ASN A 45 11.48 1.82 -3.20
N LEU A 46 10.46 1.31 -2.50
CA LEU A 46 10.45 -0.07 -2.00
C LEU A 46 10.32 -1.07 -3.14
N PHE A 47 9.39 -0.85 -4.07
CA PHE A 47 9.17 -1.73 -5.22
C PHE A 47 10.35 -1.70 -6.20
N PHE A 48 10.98 -0.54 -6.39
CA PHE A 48 12.20 -0.45 -7.21
C PHE A 48 13.35 -1.28 -6.61
N LYS A 49 13.54 -1.23 -5.28
CA LYS A 49 14.54 -2.07 -4.59
C LYS A 49 14.22 -3.56 -4.66
N LEU A 50 12.94 -3.91 -4.60
CA LEU A 50 12.46 -5.29 -4.74
C LEU A 50 12.54 -5.80 -6.20
N LYS A 51 12.90 -4.95 -7.17
CA LYS A 51 12.91 -5.25 -8.61
C LYS A 51 11.52 -5.63 -9.16
N ASN A 52 10.47 -5.05 -8.57
CA ASN A 52 9.12 -5.10 -9.11
C ASN A 52 8.85 -3.84 -9.94
N PHE A 53 9.44 -3.80 -11.13
CA PHE A 53 9.51 -2.60 -11.96
C PHE A 53 8.19 -2.27 -12.66
N LYS A 54 7.41 -3.28 -13.05
CA LYS A 54 6.11 -3.08 -13.70
C LYS A 54 5.15 -2.37 -12.73
N THR A 55 5.08 -2.85 -11.49
CA THR A 55 4.25 -2.22 -10.46
C THR A 55 4.81 -0.87 -10.01
N ALA A 56 6.14 -0.76 -9.86
CA ALA A 56 6.81 0.50 -9.53
C ALA A 56 6.51 1.61 -10.55
N ALA A 57 6.52 1.30 -11.85
CA ALA A 57 6.21 2.25 -12.91
C ALA A 57 4.80 2.86 -12.75
N THR A 58 3.81 2.06 -12.35
CA THR A 58 2.46 2.57 -12.10
C THR A 58 2.41 3.52 -10.90
N PHE A 59 3.15 3.24 -9.81
CA PHE A 59 3.27 4.19 -8.70
C PHE A 59 3.96 5.49 -9.12
N ALA A 60 4.99 5.42 -9.96
CA ALA A 60 5.68 6.59 -10.49
C ALA A 60 4.74 7.47 -11.34
N ARG A 61 3.93 6.86 -12.22
CA ARG A 61 2.94 7.59 -13.04
C ARG A 61 1.90 8.30 -12.17
N ARG A 62 1.25 7.57 -11.24
CA ARG A 62 0.30 8.15 -10.28
C ARG A 62 0.93 9.28 -9.45
N LEU A 63 2.20 9.13 -9.05
CA LEU A 63 2.90 10.18 -8.31
C LEU A 63 3.05 11.44 -9.16
N LEU A 64 3.46 11.32 -10.43
CA LEU A 64 3.64 12.46 -11.33
C LEU A 64 2.32 13.17 -11.64
N GLU A 65 1.22 12.43 -11.76
CA GLU A 65 -0.13 12.98 -11.95
C GLU A 65 -0.58 13.88 -10.79
N LEU A 66 -0.11 13.62 -9.56
CA LEU A 66 -0.42 14.45 -8.39
C LEU A 66 0.36 15.78 -8.35
N GLY A 67 1.26 16.05 -9.31
CA GLY A 67 2.00 17.31 -9.37
C GLY A 67 2.97 17.52 -8.21
N PRO A 68 3.97 16.65 -8.00
CA PRO A 68 4.93 16.80 -6.91
C PRO A 68 5.88 17.98 -7.18
N LYS A 69 6.65 18.38 -6.15
CA LYS A 69 7.72 19.39 -6.30
C LYS A 69 8.70 19.00 -7.42
N PRO A 70 9.31 19.96 -8.14
CA PRO A 70 10.16 19.69 -9.30
C PRO A 70 11.28 18.67 -9.05
N GLU A 71 11.94 18.73 -7.90
CA GLU A 71 13.00 17.78 -7.50
C GLU A 71 12.49 16.34 -7.43
N VAL A 72 11.32 16.15 -6.80
CA VAL A 72 10.68 14.83 -6.68
C VAL A 72 10.20 14.36 -8.06
N ALA A 73 9.63 15.25 -8.87
CA ALA A 73 9.21 14.92 -10.23
C ALA A 73 10.38 14.42 -11.09
N GLN A 74 11.52 15.11 -11.04
CA GLN A 74 12.73 14.71 -11.76
C GLN A 74 13.26 13.35 -11.29
N GLN A 75 13.31 13.12 -9.97
CA GLN A 75 13.72 11.82 -9.42
C GLN A 75 12.77 10.70 -9.89
N THR A 76 11.46 10.93 -9.82
CA THR A 76 10.45 9.95 -10.22
C THR A 76 10.50 9.63 -11.71
N ARG A 77 10.71 10.63 -12.59
CA ARG A 77 10.88 10.38 -14.03
C ARG A 77 12.11 9.52 -14.34
N LYS A 78 13.23 9.75 -13.64
CA LYS A 78 14.44 8.91 -13.78
C LYS A 78 14.16 7.45 -13.40
N ILE A 79 13.47 7.23 -12.27
CA ILE A 79 13.09 5.89 -11.83
C ILE A 79 12.11 5.25 -12.82
N LEU A 80 11.10 6.00 -13.30
CA LEU A 80 10.14 5.52 -14.28
C LEU A 80 10.82 5.03 -15.57
N SER A 81 11.72 5.84 -16.14
CA SER A 81 12.49 5.45 -17.32
C SER A 81 13.33 4.19 -17.07
N ALA A 82 13.90 4.02 -15.88
CA ALA A 82 14.62 2.80 -15.53
C ALA A 82 13.68 1.58 -15.42
N CYS A 83 12.48 1.75 -14.86
CA CYS A 83 11.46 0.69 -14.81
C CYS A 83 10.98 0.29 -16.21
N GLU A 84 10.80 1.25 -17.12
CA GLU A 84 10.31 1.01 -18.48
C GLU A 84 11.31 0.24 -19.36
N LYS A 85 12.61 0.30 -19.05
CA LYS A 85 13.62 -0.52 -19.72
C LYS A 85 13.48 -2.01 -19.41
N ASN A 86 12.90 -2.36 -18.26
CA ASN A 86 12.62 -3.75 -17.87
C ASN A 86 11.28 -3.82 -17.12
N PRO A 87 10.14 -3.78 -17.83
CA PRO A 87 8.81 -3.67 -17.23
C PRO A 87 8.31 -5.03 -16.72
N THR A 88 9.09 -5.70 -15.87
CA THR A 88 8.77 -6.99 -15.27
C THR A 88 8.73 -6.89 -13.74
N ASP A 89 7.89 -7.70 -13.12
CA ASP A 89 7.88 -7.87 -11.67
C ASP A 89 8.60 -9.17 -11.32
N THR A 90 9.66 -9.08 -10.51
CA THR A 90 10.48 -10.25 -10.13
C THR A 90 9.73 -11.18 -9.18
N TYR A 91 8.89 -10.63 -8.29
CA TYR A 91 8.21 -11.38 -7.25
C TYR A 91 6.70 -11.12 -7.27
N GLN A 92 5.92 -12.19 -7.18
CA GLN A 92 4.49 -12.10 -6.91
C GLN A 92 4.26 -11.64 -5.46
N LEU A 93 3.41 -10.62 -5.31
CA LEU A 93 2.96 -10.08 -4.02
C LEU A 93 1.44 -10.29 -3.89
N ASN A 94 0.93 -10.26 -2.66
CA ASN A 94 -0.51 -10.22 -2.40
C ASN A 94 -1.07 -8.80 -2.58
N TYR A 95 -0.94 -8.26 -3.78
CA TYR A 95 -1.42 -6.92 -4.11
C TYR A 95 -1.86 -6.88 -5.57
N ASP A 96 -3.14 -6.58 -5.77
CA ASP A 96 -3.74 -6.33 -7.07
C ASP A 96 -4.17 -4.85 -7.14
N MET A 97 -3.60 -4.12 -8.10
CA MET A 97 -3.89 -2.70 -8.28
C MET A 97 -5.22 -2.41 -8.98
N HIS A 98 -5.78 -3.41 -9.66
CA HIS A 98 -6.99 -3.24 -10.48
C HIS A 98 -8.24 -3.73 -9.73
N ASN A 99 -8.07 -4.55 -8.71
CA ASN A 99 -9.16 -5.08 -7.91
C ASN A 99 -9.37 -4.22 -6.65
N PRO A 100 -10.52 -3.53 -6.51
CA PRO A 100 -10.82 -2.76 -5.30
C PRO A 100 -10.80 -3.63 -4.04
N PHE A 101 -10.17 -3.12 -2.99
CA PHE A 101 -10.10 -3.79 -1.70
C PHE A 101 -10.26 -2.80 -0.55
N ASP A 102 -10.81 -3.30 0.55
CA ASP A 102 -10.74 -2.66 1.85
C ASP A 102 -9.51 -3.15 2.61
N ILE A 103 -8.99 -2.36 3.53
CA ILE A 103 -7.83 -2.74 4.34
C ILE A 103 -8.33 -3.22 5.71
N CYS A 104 -7.97 -4.43 6.10
CA CYS A 104 -8.21 -4.89 7.47
C CYS A 104 -7.42 -4.02 8.47
N ALA A 105 -8.11 -3.27 9.32
CA ALA A 105 -7.51 -2.33 10.26
C ALA A 105 -6.80 -3.01 11.46
N ALA A 106 -6.85 -4.34 11.57
CA ALA A 106 -6.07 -5.11 12.54
C ALA A 106 -4.87 -5.83 11.88
N SER A 107 -5.11 -6.65 10.86
CA SER A 107 -4.07 -7.48 10.24
C SER A 107 -3.30 -6.81 9.11
N TYR A 108 -3.77 -5.66 8.61
CA TYR A 108 -3.21 -4.93 7.46
C TYR A 108 -3.07 -5.83 6.21
N ARG A 109 -4.11 -6.61 5.94
CA ARG A 109 -4.26 -7.42 4.71
C ARG A 109 -5.40 -6.84 3.88
N PRO A 110 -5.37 -7.01 2.55
CA PRO A 110 -6.44 -6.56 1.67
C PRO A 110 -7.62 -7.50 1.80
N ILE A 111 -8.82 -6.93 1.87
CA ILE A 111 -10.10 -7.60 1.81
C ILE A 111 -10.71 -7.22 0.46
N TYR A 112 -10.48 -8.08 -0.55
CA TYR A 112 -10.97 -7.83 -1.90
C TYR A 112 -12.50 -7.85 -1.96
N ARG A 113 -13.06 -7.07 -2.89
CA ARG A 113 -14.51 -6.98 -3.09
C ARG A 113 -15.16 -8.35 -3.23
N GLY A 114 -16.27 -8.56 -2.54
CA GLY A 114 -17.02 -9.83 -2.52
C GLY A 114 -16.57 -10.82 -1.45
N LYS A 115 -15.51 -10.53 -0.68
CA LYS A 115 -15.17 -11.29 0.53
C LYS A 115 -15.94 -10.77 1.75
N PRO A 116 -16.23 -11.63 2.74
CA PRO A 116 -16.87 -11.21 3.98
C PRO A 116 -16.02 -10.19 4.73
N VAL A 117 -16.67 -9.14 5.23
CA VAL A 117 -16.04 -8.00 5.90
C VAL A 117 -16.90 -7.57 7.09
N GLU A 118 -16.25 -7.40 8.23
CA GLU A 118 -16.86 -6.83 9.44
C GLU A 118 -16.51 -5.34 9.48
N LYS A 119 -17.43 -4.49 9.94
CA LYS A 119 -17.20 -3.04 9.95
C LYS A 119 -17.36 -2.47 11.34
N CYS A 120 -16.50 -1.51 11.68
CA CYS A 120 -16.76 -0.71 12.86
C CYS A 120 -18.03 0.13 12.61
N PRO A 121 -19.05 0.07 13.49
CA PRO A 121 -20.32 0.77 13.28
C PRO A 121 -20.16 2.29 13.36
N LEU A 122 -19.06 2.79 13.94
CA LEU A 122 -18.79 4.21 14.10
C LEU A 122 -17.93 4.78 12.96
N SER A 123 -16.77 4.17 12.68
CA SER A 123 -15.82 4.70 11.69
C SER A 123 -15.92 4.08 10.30
N GLY A 124 -16.65 2.98 10.15
CA GLY A 124 -16.64 2.18 8.93
C GLY A 124 -15.33 1.43 8.68
N ALA A 125 -14.42 1.38 9.66
CA ALA A 125 -13.17 0.63 9.53
C ALA A 125 -13.45 -0.86 9.27
N CYS A 126 -12.84 -1.40 8.21
CA CYS A 126 -13.05 -2.76 7.77
C CYS A 126 -12.12 -3.75 8.50
N TYR A 127 -12.63 -4.94 8.75
CA TYR A 127 -11.94 -6.02 9.44
C TYR A 127 -12.23 -7.37 8.78
N CYS A 128 -11.27 -8.29 8.87
CA CYS A 128 -11.52 -9.68 8.53
C CYS A 128 -12.52 -10.30 9.53
N PRO A 129 -13.32 -11.31 9.14
CA PRO A 129 -14.32 -11.96 10.01
C PRO A 129 -13.77 -12.49 11.34
N GLU A 130 -12.49 -12.87 11.38
CA GLU A 130 -11.79 -13.32 12.60
C GLU A 130 -11.76 -12.26 13.73
N PHE A 131 -12.03 -10.98 13.42
CA PHE A 131 -12.07 -9.89 14.39
C PHE A 131 -13.50 -9.48 14.80
N HIS A 132 -14.54 -10.22 14.38
CA HIS A 132 -15.92 -9.96 14.80
C HIS A 132 -16.02 -9.93 16.34
N GLY A 133 -16.74 -8.96 16.88
CA GLY A 133 -16.94 -8.78 18.32
C GLY A 133 -15.73 -8.24 19.11
N GLN A 134 -14.54 -8.11 18.48
CA GLN A 134 -13.37 -7.52 19.13
C GLN A 134 -13.45 -5.99 19.21
N ILE A 135 -12.57 -5.38 19.99
CA ILE A 135 -12.46 -3.91 20.07
C ILE A 135 -11.76 -3.37 18.82
N CYS A 136 -12.41 -2.43 18.14
CA CYS A 136 -11.89 -1.71 16.98
C CYS A 136 -10.60 -0.99 17.34
N ARG A 137 -9.54 -1.23 16.56
CA ARG A 137 -8.22 -0.59 16.69
C ARG A 137 -8.22 0.90 16.30
N VAL A 138 -9.29 1.39 15.67
CA VAL A 138 -9.43 2.78 15.22
C VAL A 138 -10.18 3.62 16.25
N THR A 139 -11.35 3.15 16.70
CA THR A 139 -12.29 3.92 17.53
C THR A 139 -12.40 3.43 18.96
N THR A 140 -11.81 2.28 19.30
CA THR A 140 -11.92 1.62 20.60
C THR A 140 -13.34 1.19 21.01
N VAL A 141 -14.30 1.18 20.07
CA VAL A 141 -15.64 0.55 20.21
C VAL A 141 -15.67 -0.84 19.56
N ARG A 142 -16.66 -1.70 19.85
CA ARG A 142 -16.73 -3.06 19.28
C ARG A 142 -16.92 -3.07 17.76
N VAL A 143 -16.29 -4.04 17.09
CA VAL A 143 -16.50 -4.39 15.68
C VAL A 143 -17.78 -5.25 15.59
N SER A 144 -18.68 -4.90 14.67
CA SER A 144 -20.03 -5.47 14.55
C SER A 144 -20.37 -5.91 13.14
#